data_AF-Q4K796-F1
#
_entry.id   AF-Q4K796-F1
#
_cell.length_a   1.000
_cell.length_b   1.000
_cell.length_c   1.000
_cell.angle_alpha   90.00
_cell.angle_beta   90.00
_cell.angle_gamma   90.00
#
_symmetry.space_group_name_H-M   'P 1'
#
loop_
_entity.id
_entity.type
_entity.pdbx_description
1 polymer ?
#
loop_
_entity_poly.entity_id
_entity_poly.type
_entity_poly.pdbx_seq_one_letter_code
_entity_poly.pdbx_strand_id
1 'polypeptide(L)'
;MALERSTLWVFSPGQKRLSPAKAGLWCQVHQSADAGGTGAVVAIGSEGSGTGAVVAISGEGGGTGAVVAIGSEGSGTGAVVAIGSEGSGTGAVVAIGSEGSGTGAVVAIGSEGSGTGAIVAIGGEGSGTGAVVAISGEGGGAGAIVAIGSEGGRTGAIVAISGEGVGSQYREGQGEDQFAFHDGDSGFVEMNALGLG
;
A
#
# COMPACT_ATOMS: atom_id res chain seq x y z
N MET A 1 32.88 7.40 -44.85
CA MET A 1 31.76 6.55 -45.27
C MET A 1 31.54 5.54 -44.13
N ALA A 2 30.63 5.84 -43.21
CA ALA A 2 30.36 5.00 -42.03
C ALA A 2 29.13 4.15 -42.32
N LEU A 3 29.28 2.84 -42.17
CA LEU A 3 28.28 1.82 -42.46
C LEU A 3 27.16 1.89 -41.41
N GLU A 4 25.95 2.28 -41.80
CA GLU A 4 24.77 2.21 -40.93
C GLU A 4 24.44 0.74 -40.65
N ARG A 5 24.46 0.35 -39.36
CA ARG A 5 24.00 -0.96 -38.92
C ARG A 5 22.48 -0.91 -38.78
N SER A 6 21.77 -1.53 -39.72
CA SER A 6 20.32 -1.72 -39.66
C SER A 6 19.96 -2.68 -38.52
N THR A 7 19.29 -2.17 -37.48
CA THR A 7 18.67 -3.02 -36.46
C THR A 7 17.38 -3.60 -37.05
N LEU A 8 17.40 -4.89 -37.37
CA LEU A 8 16.25 -5.65 -37.83
C LEU A 8 15.34 -5.95 -36.63
N TRP A 9 14.13 -5.41 -36.61
CA TRP A 9 13.12 -5.72 -35.60
C TRP A 9 12.19 -6.80 -36.13
N VAL A 10 12.07 -7.91 -35.39
CA VAL A 10 11.10 -8.97 -35.68
C VAL A 10 9.78 -8.59 -35.03
N PHE A 11 8.73 -8.40 -35.82
CA PHE A 11 7.37 -8.09 -35.34
C PHE A 11 6.52 -9.36 -35.30
N SER A 12 5.90 -9.65 -34.17
CA SER A 12 4.87 -10.68 -34.04
C SER A 12 3.52 -10.19 -34.60
N PRO A 13 2.74 -11.03 -35.30
CA PRO A 13 1.43 -10.66 -35.83
C PRO A 13 0.42 -10.44 -34.69
N GLY A 14 -0.25 -9.29 -34.67
CA GLY A 14 -1.27 -8.94 -33.67
C GLY A 14 -1.20 -7.50 -33.15
N GLN A 15 -0.07 -6.82 -33.36
CA GLN A 15 0.16 -5.46 -32.89
C GLN A 15 -0.65 -4.42 -33.70
N LYS A 16 -1.79 -3.94 -33.17
CA LYS A 16 -2.49 -2.78 -33.75
C LYS A 16 -1.90 -1.49 -33.18
N ARG A 17 -1.06 -0.81 -33.98
CA ARG A 17 -0.56 0.54 -33.67
C ARG A 17 -1.64 1.57 -33.95
N LEU A 18 -2.04 2.35 -32.95
CA LEU A 18 -2.73 3.64 -33.17
C LEU A 18 -1.71 4.66 -33.73
N SER A 19 -2.15 5.56 -34.61
CA SER A 19 -1.27 6.40 -35.44
C SER A 19 -0.32 7.30 -34.62
N PRO A 20 0.89 7.58 -35.12
CA PRO A 20 1.90 8.33 -34.36
C PRO A 20 1.56 9.82 -34.31
N ALA A 21 0.93 10.26 -33.21
CA ALA A 21 0.96 11.66 -32.83
C ALA A 21 2.32 11.98 -32.19
N LYS A 22 2.93 13.04 -32.67
CA LYS A 22 4.33 13.45 -32.48
C LYS A 22 4.63 13.84 -31.03
N ALA A 23 4.97 12.87 -30.18
CA ALA A 23 5.89 12.96 -29.02
C ALA A 23 6.04 11.59 -28.34
N GLY A 24 7.13 10.86 -28.63
CA GLY A 24 7.88 9.97 -27.72
C GLY A 24 7.22 8.84 -26.91
N LEU A 25 5.90 8.72 -26.80
CA LEU A 25 5.24 7.73 -25.94
C LEU A 25 4.34 6.82 -26.79
N TRP A 26 4.64 5.53 -26.82
CA TRP A 26 3.86 4.52 -27.52
C TRP A 26 2.90 3.86 -26.52
N CYS A 27 1.63 3.68 -26.91
CA CYS A 27 0.69 2.84 -26.18
C CYS A 27 0.66 1.45 -26.81
N GLN A 28 0.97 0.42 -26.05
CA GLN A 28 0.80 -0.98 -26.46
C GLN A 28 -0.51 -1.53 -25.87
N VAL A 29 -1.32 -2.18 -26.70
CA VAL A 29 -2.53 -2.88 -26.29
C VAL A 29 -2.42 -4.32 -26.75
N HIS A 30 -2.49 -5.27 -25.82
CA HIS A 30 -2.47 -6.70 -26.10
C HIS A 30 -3.73 -7.37 -25.54
N GLN A 31 -4.31 -8.27 -26.32
CA GLN A 31 -5.34 -9.20 -25.88
C GLN A 31 -4.79 -10.59 -26.15
N SER A 32 -4.70 -11.43 -25.11
CA SER A 32 -4.32 -12.85 -25.16
C SER A 32 -2.82 -13.21 -25.18
N ALA A 33 -1.89 -12.26 -25.02
CA ALA A 33 -0.47 -12.54 -24.82
C ALA A 33 0.14 -11.49 -23.91
N ASP A 34 1.19 -11.86 -23.15
CA ASP A 34 1.82 -10.95 -22.19
C ASP A 34 2.22 -9.65 -22.89
N ALA A 35 1.84 -8.53 -22.28
CA ALA A 35 2.10 -7.20 -22.78
C ALA A 35 3.26 -6.60 -21.98
N GLY A 36 4.30 -6.12 -22.64
CA GLY A 36 5.29 -5.33 -21.92
C GLY A 36 6.14 -4.38 -22.73
N GLY A 37 6.61 -3.34 -22.03
CA GLY A 37 7.39 -2.28 -22.66
C GLY A 37 7.50 -1.00 -21.84
N THR A 38 7.92 0.06 -22.53
CA THR A 38 8.03 1.41 -21.97
C THR A 38 6.91 2.29 -22.52
N GLY A 39 6.34 3.14 -21.67
CA GLY A 39 5.21 4.01 -22.02
C GLY A 39 3.92 3.48 -21.41
N ALA A 40 2.84 3.45 -22.18
CA ALA A 40 1.56 2.91 -21.72
C ALA A 40 1.39 1.47 -22.20
N VAL A 41 1.10 0.55 -21.28
CA VAL A 41 0.82 -0.87 -21.54
C VAL A 41 -0.59 -1.17 -21.05
N VAL A 42 -1.41 -1.76 -21.91
CA VAL A 42 -2.75 -2.26 -21.57
C VAL A 42 -2.83 -3.74 -21.91
N ALA A 43 -3.03 -4.57 -20.90
CA ALA A 43 -3.22 -6.01 -21.00
C ALA A 43 -4.63 -6.39 -20.55
N ILE A 44 -5.32 -7.21 -21.36
CA ILE A 44 -6.67 -7.70 -21.04
C ILE A 44 -6.65 -9.23 -21.14
N GLY A 45 -6.96 -9.92 -20.04
CA GLY A 45 -6.92 -11.37 -19.93
C GLY A 45 -5.52 -11.97 -20.10
N SER A 46 -4.49 -11.18 -19.83
CA SER A 46 -3.06 -11.55 -19.94
C SER A 46 -2.24 -10.70 -18.98
N GLU A 47 -1.01 -11.10 -18.71
CA GLU A 47 -0.11 -10.34 -17.84
C GLU A 47 0.33 -9.04 -18.53
N GLY A 48 0.40 -7.95 -17.77
CA GLY A 48 0.91 -6.66 -18.23
C GLY A 48 2.10 -6.24 -17.39
N SER A 49 3.28 -6.03 -17.98
CA SER A 49 4.48 -5.57 -17.28
C SER A 49 5.17 -4.40 -17.98
N GLY A 50 5.73 -3.43 -17.25
CA GLY A 50 6.42 -2.34 -17.95
C GLY A 50 7.00 -1.21 -17.12
N THR A 51 7.49 -0.19 -17.82
CA THR A 51 7.93 1.09 -17.26
C THR A 51 7.07 2.22 -17.81
N GLY A 52 6.36 2.95 -16.94
CA GLY A 52 5.40 3.98 -17.32
C GLY A 52 4.03 3.69 -16.72
N ALA A 53 2.99 3.65 -17.52
CA ALA A 53 1.63 3.33 -17.08
C ALA A 53 1.26 1.91 -17.54
N VAL A 54 0.89 1.04 -16.61
CA VAL A 54 0.47 -0.34 -16.87
C VAL A 54 -0.96 -0.49 -16.38
N VAL A 55 -1.86 -0.98 -17.24
CA VAL A 55 -3.23 -1.35 -16.89
C VAL A 55 -3.43 -2.82 -17.24
N ALA A 56 -3.73 -3.65 -16.25
CA ALA A 56 -4.03 -5.06 -16.42
C ALA A 56 -5.46 -5.36 -15.94
N ILE A 57 -6.25 -6.04 -16.78
CA ILE A 57 -7.63 -6.41 -16.48
C ILE A 57 -7.74 -7.92 -16.57
N SER A 58 -8.10 -8.57 -15.46
CA SER A 58 -8.19 -10.03 -15.36
C SER A 58 -6.90 -10.75 -15.78
N GLY A 59 -5.76 -10.12 -15.51
CA GLY A 59 -4.41 -10.65 -15.61
C GLY A 59 -3.49 -9.84 -14.71
N GLU A 60 -2.36 -10.41 -14.30
CA GLU A 60 -1.45 -9.77 -13.35
C GLU A 60 -0.85 -8.49 -13.93
N GLY A 61 -0.78 -7.44 -13.11
CA GLY A 61 -0.18 -6.15 -13.47
C GLY A 61 1.13 -5.94 -12.72
N GLY A 62 2.21 -5.63 -13.44
CA GLY A 62 3.55 -5.45 -12.88
C GLY A 62 4.27 -4.21 -13.42
N GLY A 63 5.13 -3.56 -12.65
CA GLY A 63 6.10 -2.65 -13.25
C GLY A 63 6.61 -1.50 -12.41
N THR A 64 7.19 -0.52 -13.11
CA THR A 64 7.67 0.74 -12.53
C THR A 64 6.90 1.93 -13.09
N GLY A 65 6.42 2.83 -12.25
CA GLY A 65 5.59 3.97 -12.62
C GLY A 65 4.20 3.86 -12.00
N ALA A 66 3.14 3.84 -12.82
CA ALA A 66 1.76 3.65 -12.38
C ALA A 66 1.25 2.28 -12.84
N VAL A 67 0.81 1.43 -11.92
CA VAL A 67 0.23 0.11 -12.20
C VAL A 67 -1.21 0.11 -11.70
N VAL A 68 -2.14 -0.29 -12.56
CA VAL A 68 -3.55 -0.51 -12.21
C VAL A 68 -3.91 -1.95 -12.59
N ALA A 69 -4.27 -2.76 -11.59
CA ALA A 69 -4.71 -4.13 -11.76
C ALA A 69 -6.17 -4.29 -11.30
N ILE A 70 -7.01 -4.90 -12.14
CA ILE A 70 -8.44 -5.06 -11.88
C ILE A 70 -8.80 -6.54 -11.95
N GLY A 71 -9.27 -7.10 -10.83
CA GLY A 71 -9.65 -8.50 -10.70
C GLY A 71 -8.47 -9.48 -10.79
N SER A 72 -7.25 -8.99 -10.58
CA SER A 72 -6.00 -9.77 -10.51
C SER A 72 -4.95 -8.98 -9.74
N GLU A 73 -3.88 -9.67 -9.34
CA GLU A 73 -2.81 -9.07 -8.52
C GLU A 73 -2.10 -7.92 -9.24
N GLY A 74 -1.74 -6.89 -8.48
CA GLY A 74 -0.95 -5.75 -8.93
C GLY A 74 0.33 -5.61 -8.13
N SER A 75 1.49 -5.53 -8.78
CA SER A 75 2.78 -5.33 -8.12
C SER A 75 3.63 -4.24 -8.78
N GLY A 76 4.46 -3.52 -8.01
CA GLY A 76 5.37 -2.57 -8.64
C GLY A 76 6.13 -1.58 -7.77
N THR A 77 6.83 -0.69 -8.45
CA THR A 77 7.49 0.48 -7.86
C THR A 77 6.85 1.77 -8.40
N GLY A 78 6.47 2.69 -7.53
CA GLY A 78 5.74 3.91 -7.88
C GLY A 78 4.33 3.90 -7.28
N ALA A 79 3.30 4.07 -8.11
CA ALA A 79 1.90 3.99 -7.71
C ALA A 79 1.30 2.64 -8.17
N VAL A 80 0.72 1.88 -7.25
CA VAL A 80 0.02 0.62 -7.53
C VAL A 80 -1.42 0.76 -7.04
N VAL A 81 -2.38 0.44 -7.90
CA VAL A 81 -3.80 0.37 -7.57
C VAL A 81 -4.30 -1.03 -7.94
N ALA A 82 -4.72 -1.81 -6.95
CA ALA A 82 -5.30 -3.13 -7.14
C ALA A 82 -6.77 -3.13 -6.68
N ILE A 83 -7.67 -3.65 -7.53
CA ILE A 83 -9.11 -3.67 -7.27
C ILE A 83 -9.62 -5.10 -7.32
N GLY A 84 -10.15 -5.60 -6.20
CA GLY A 84 -10.70 -6.95 -6.07
C GLY A 84 -9.65 -8.06 -6.07
N SER A 85 -8.38 -7.72 -5.88
CA SER A 85 -7.24 -8.63 -5.72
C SER A 85 -6.08 -7.93 -5.03
N GLU A 86 -5.06 -8.68 -4.64
CA GLU A 86 -3.93 -8.17 -3.85
C GLU A 86 -3.11 -7.11 -4.59
N GLY A 87 -2.65 -6.10 -3.84
CA GLY A 87 -1.75 -5.06 -4.31
C GLY A 87 -0.46 -5.04 -3.51
N SER A 88 0.70 -5.09 -4.15
CA SER A 88 2.00 -5.03 -3.48
C SER A 88 2.96 -4.03 -4.11
N GLY A 89 3.87 -3.42 -3.33
CA GLY A 89 4.90 -2.60 -3.96
C GLY A 89 5.72 -1.67 -3.08
N THR A 90 6.51 -0.84 -3.76
CA THR A 90 7.26 0.27 -3.15
C THR A 90 6.75 1.59 -3.70
N GLY A 91 6.43 2.55 -2.84
CA GLY A 91 5.83 3.83 -3.21
C GLY A 91 4.44 3.97 -2.61
N ALA A 92 3.44 4.27 -3.44
CA ALA A 92 2.04 4.34 -3.04
C ALA A 92 1.30 3.07 -3.51
N VAL A 93 0.69 2.33 -2.59
CA VAL A 93 -0.12 1.15 -2.86
C VAL A 93 -1.55 1.42 -2.39
N VAL A 94 -2.53 1.20 -3.26
CA VAL A 94 -3.96 1.26 -2.94
C VAL A 94 -4.58 -0.08 -3.30
N ALA A 95 -5.11 -0.79 -2.32
CA ALA A 95 -5.84 -2.05 -2.50
C ALA A 95 -7.30 -1.88 -2.08
N ILE A 96 -8.24 -2.32 -2.92
CA ILE A 96 -9.68 -2.19 -2.67
C ILE A 96 -10.33 -3.57 -2.70
N GLY A 97 -10.94 -3.97 -1.58
CA GLY A 97 -11.62 -5.24 -1.41
C GLY A 97 -10.68 -6.44 -1.30
N SER A 98 -9.38 -6.21 -1.07
CA SER A 98 -8.32 -7.22 -0.96
C SER A 98 -7.09 -6.63 -0.28
N GLU A 99 -6.12 -7.49 0.02
CA GLU A 99 -4.94 -7.11 0.80
C GLU A 99 -4.02 -6.14 0.05
N GLY A 100 -3.45 -5.18 0.78
CA GLY A 100 -2.45 -4.25 0.29
C GLY A 100 -1.17 -4.37 1.10
N SER A 101 -0.01 -4.55 0.46
CA SER A 101 1.28 -4.62 1.16
C SER A 101 2.34 -3.72 0.52
N GLY A 102 3.28 -3.19 1.32
CA GLY A 102 4.39 -2.47 0.71
C GLY A 102 5.28 -1.61 1.60
N THR A 103 6.14 -0.85 0.94
CA THR A 103 6.97 0.18 1.58
C THR A 103 6.60 1.55 1.02
N GLY A 104 6.37 2.54 1.88
CA GLY A 104 5.95 3.89 1.50
C GLY A 104 4.57 4.22 2.07
N ALA A 105 3.58 4.49 1.21
CA ALA A 105 2.19 4.71 1.59
C ALA A 105 1.35 3.51 1.16
N VAL A 106 0.63 2.88 2.09
CA VAL A 106 -0.28 1.77 1.81
C VAL A 106 -1.67 2.18 2.26
N VAL A 107 -2.67 2.04 1.37
CA VAL A 107 -4.08 2.24 1.67
C VAL A 107 -4.83 0.97 1.32
N ALA A 108 -5.43 0.32 2.31
CA ALA A 108 -6.27 -0.86 2.13
C ALA A 108 -7.73 -0.53 2.53
N ILE A 109 -8.68 -0.87 1.66
CA ILE A 109 -10.11 -0.59 1.87
C ILE A 109 -10.88 -1.91 1.87
N GLY A 110 -11.55 -2.21 2.97
CA GLY A 110 -12.37 -3.40 3.17
C GLY A 110 -11.57 -4.69 3.33
N SER A 111 -10.28 -4.59 3.63
CA SER A 111 -9.35 -5.72 3.81
C SER A 111 -8.08 -5.25 4.52
N GLU A 112 -7.06 -6.11 4.59
CA GLU A 112 -5.84 -5.88 5.35
C GLU A 112 -4.83 -5.00 4.59
N GLY A 113 -4.16 -4.12 5.32
CA GLY A 113 -3.08 -3.27 4.83
C GLY A 113 -1.83 -3.49 5.66
N SER A 114 -0.71 -3.88 5.05
CA SER A 114 0.54 -4.11 5.77
C SER A 114 1.76 -3.42 5.17
N GLY A 115 2.77 -3.09 5.99
CA GLY A 115 4.01 -2.56 5.42
C GLY A 115 4.93 -1.76 6.32
N THR A 116 5.73 -0.92 5.67
CA THR A 116 6.59 0.07 6.32
C THR A 116 6.31 1.45 5.75
N GLY A 117 6.15 2.46 6.61
CA GLY A 117 5.86 3.84 6.24
C GLY A 117 4.50 4.30 6.79
N ALA A 118 3.66 4.85 5.93
CA ALA A 118 2.31 5.28 6.28
C ALA A 118 1.30 4.24 5.80
N ILE A 119 0.51 3.68 6.70
CA ILE A 119 -0.48 2.65 6.41
C ILE A 119 -1.85 3.18 6.84
N VAL A 120 -2.84 3.06 5.96
CA VAL A 120 -4.24 3.39 6.23
C VAL A 120 -5.08 2.17 5.91
N ALA A 121 -5.75 1.59 6.91
CA ALA A 121 -6.71 0.51 6.74
C ALA A 121 -8.11 1.02 7.09
N ILE A 122 -9.08 0.77 6.21
CA ILE A 122 -10.47 1.20 6.37
C ILE A 122 -11.36 -0.03 6.31
N GLY A 123 -12.07 -0.36 7.38
CA GLY A 123 -12.94 -1.54 7.42
C GLY A 123 -12.19 -2.86 7.42
N GLY A 124 -10.93 -2.87 7.85
CA GLY A 124 -10.04 -4.02 7.89
C GLY A 124 -8.82 -3.76 8.78
N GLU A 125 -7.85 -4.67 8.77
CA GLU A 125 -6.69 -4.58 9.67
C GLU A 125 -5.52 -3.80 9.05
N GLY A 126 -4.89 -2.92 9.81
CA GLY A 126 -3.70 -2.18 9.40
C GLY A 126 -2.51 -2.60 10.24
N SER A 127 -1.44 -3.13 9.63
CA SER A 127 -0.26 -3.58 10.37
C SER A 127 1.10 -3.13 9.82
N GLY A 128 2.01 -2.62 10.65
CA GLY A 128 3.35 -2.31 10.12
C GLY A 128 4.28 -1.50 11.00
N THR A 129 5.30 -0.93 10.37
CA THR A 129 6.26 -0.03 11.03
C THR A 129 6.12 1.38 10.49
N GLY A 130 5.99 2.38 11.35
CA GLY A 130 5.83 3.78 10.98
C GLY A 130 4.53 4.37 11.54
N ALA A 131 3.72 4.98 10.67
CA ALA A 131 2.42 5.53 11.04
C ALA A 131 1.31 4.58 10.53
N VAL A 132 0.46 4.11 11.42
CA VAL A 132 -0.69 3.26 11.09
C VAL A 132 -1.97 4.01 11.46
N VAL A 133 -2.91 4.10 10.53
CA VAL A 133 -4.26 4.61 10.77
C VAL A 133 -5.25 3.49 10.47
N ALA A 134 -5.98 3.03 11.47
CA ALA A 134 -7.03 2.03 11.32
C ALA A 134 -8.40 2.67 11.60
N ILE A 135 -9.32 2.55 10.65
CA ILE A 135 -10.68 3.11 10.74
C ILE A 135 -11.67 1.95 10.69
N SER A 136 -12.49 1.79 11.73
CA SER A 136 -13.50 0.71 11.81
C SER A 136 -12.90 -0.68 11.55
N GLY A 137 -11.79 -1.01 12.20
CA GLY A 137 -11.02 -2.24 12.02
C GLY A 137 -10.01 -2.43 13.15
N GLU A 138 -8.83 -2.97 12.89
CA GLU A 138 -7.77 -3.13 13.89
C GLU A 138 -6.48 -2.47 13.43
N GLY A 139 -5.75 -1.84 14.34
CA GLY A 139 -4.48 -1.18 14.06
C GLY A 139 -3.34 -1.75 14.90
N GLY A 140 -2.26 -2.15 14.25
CA GLY A 140 -1.08 -2.67 14.93
C GLY A 140 0.23 -2.19 14.32
N GLY A 141 1.23 -1.84 15.12
CA GLY A 141 2.55 -1.61 14.58
C GLY A 141 3.63 -1.29 15.59
N ALA A 142 4.81 -1.01 15.06
CA ALA A 142 5.79 -0.21 15.77
C ALA A 142 5.70 1.23 15.25
N GLY A 143 5.59 2.20 16.16
CA GLY A 143 5.55 3.62 15.82
C GLY A 143 4.28 4.32 16.30
N ALA A 144 3.69 5.17 15.45
CA ALA A 144 2.48 5.92 15.78
C ALA A 144 1.25 5.18 15.24
N ILE A 145 0.27 4.91 16.11
CA ILE A 145 -0.98 4.24 15.74
C ILE A 145 -2.14 5.18 16.04
N VAL A 146 -3.03 5.37 15.07
CA VAL A 146 -4.31 6.07 15.23
C VAL A 146 -5.43 5.08 14.95
N ALA A 147 -6.22 4.76 15.96
CA ALA A 147 -7.40 3.91 15.86
C ALA A 147 -8.67 4.77 15.95
N ILE A 148 -9.54 4.72 14.95
CA ILE A 148 -10.83 5.43 14.90
C ILE A 148 -11.96 4.40 14.82
N GLY A 149 -12.76 4.28 15.90
CA GLY A 149 -13.80 3.26 16.01
C GLY A 149 -13.25 1.83 15.90
N SER A 150 -12.00 1.65 16.35
CA SER A 150 -11.17 0.47 16.16
C SER A 150 -10.31 0.22 17.38
N GLU A 151 -9.82 -1.01 17.50
CA GLU A 151 -8.85 -1.38 18.53
C GLU A 151 -7.42 -1.12 18.03
N GLY A 152 -6.56 -0.60 18.91
CA GLY A 152 -5.15 -0.34 18.63
C GLY A 152 -4.23 -1.07 19.62
N GLY A 153 -3.21 -1.78 19.13
CA GLY A 153 -2.24 -2.46 19.99
C GLY A 153 -0.80 -2.36 19.50
N ARG A 154 0.17 -2.47 20.44
CA ARG A 154 1.65 -2.66 20.29
C ARG A 154 2.50 -1.47 20.80
N THR A 155 3.81 -1.51 20.50
CA THR A 155 4.86 -0.60 21.02
C THR A 155 4.89 0.74 20.29
N GLY A 156 4.72 1.84 21.03
CA GLY A 156 4.77 3.20 20.50
C GLY A 156 3.62 4.07 21.01
N ALA A 157 3.37 5.18 20.32
CA ALA A 157 2.30 6.11 20.68
C ALA A 157 0.99 5.69 20.03
N ILE A 158 -0.06 5.48 20.83
CA ILE A 158 -1.39 5.11 20.37
C ILE A 158 -2.38 6.24 20.68
N VAL A 159 -3.17 6.61 19.68
CA VAL A 159 -4.34 7.49 19.83
C VAL A 159 -5.57 6.70 19.41
N ALA A 160 -6.43 6.38 20.37
CA ALA A 160 -7.73 5.75 20.10
C ALA A 160 -8.84 6.80 20.17
N ILE A 161 -9.72 6.81 19.17
CA ILE A 161 -10.89 7.69 19.07
C ILE A 161 -12.10 6.76 19.01
N SER A 162 -12.86 6.71 20.10
CA SER A 162 -14.04 5.82 20.23
C SER A 162 -13.71 4.31 20.13
N GLY A 163 -12.50 3.90 20.53
CA GLY A 163 -12.06 2.50 20.59
C GLY A 163 -11.01 2.28 21.69
N GLU A 164 -10.55 1.04 21.87
CA GLU A 164 -9.59 0.64 22.92
C GLU A 164 -8.14 0.74 22.41
N GLY A 165 -7.20 1.14 23.28
CA GLY A 165 -5.79 1.31 22.91
C GLY A 165 -4.82 0.87 24.00
N VAL A 166 -3.88 -0.04 23.69
CA VAL A 166 -2.88 -0.56 24.65
C VAL A 166 -1.45 -0.31 24.13
N GLY A 167 -0.73 0.65 24.71
CA GLY A 167 0.62 1.04 24.25
C GLY A 167 1.60 1.43 25.35
N SER A 168 2.89 1.15 25.14
CA SER A 168 3.98 1.57 26.05
C SER A 168 4.61 2.88 25.56
N GLN A 169 4.43 3.97 26.30
CA GLN A 169 5.14 5.22 26.02
C GLN A 169 6.49 5.24 26.75
N TYR A 170 7.60 5.37 26.03
CA TYR A 170 8.90 5.70 26.61
C TYR A 170 9.05 7.22 26.64
N ARG A 171 9.09 7.84 27.82
CA ARG A 171 9.44 9.25 28.01
C ARG A 171 10.88 9.34 28.53
N GLU A 172 11.78 9.89 27.73
CA GLU A 172 13.15 10.13 28.16
C GLU A 172 13.18 11.29 29.15
N GLY A 173 13.40 10.97 30.43
CA GLY A 173 13.58 11.93 31.51
C GLY A 173 12.50 11.87 32.59
N GLN A 174 12.92 11.39 33.77
CA GLN A 174 12.18 11.17 35.02
C GLN A 174 11.57 9.76 35.14
N GLY A 175 12.00 9.08 36.20
CA GLY A 175 11.70 7.69 36.46
C GLY A 175 10.25 7.42 36.85
N GLU A 176 10.01 6.13 37.02
CA GLU A 176 8.79 5.43 37.43
C GLU A 176 7.91 4.97 36.26
N ASP A 177 7.87 3.65 36.11
CA ASP A 177 7.12 2.88 35.15
C ASP A 177 5.61 3.08 35.38
N GLN A 178 5.03 4.15 34.84
CA GLN A 178 3.60 4.38 34.91
C GLN A 178 2.91 3.79 33.67
N PHE A 179 2.34 2.60 33.85
CA PHE A 179 1.40 2.00 32.90
C PHE A 179 0.05 2.70 33.06
N ALA A 180 -0.35 3.51 32.07
CA ALA A 180 -1.68 4.13 32.03
C ALA A 180 -2.60 3.30 31.13
N PHE A 181 -3.69 2.77 31.70
CA PHE A 181 -4.79 2.14 30.99
C PHE A 181 -5.94 3.15 30.81
N HIS A 182 -6.59 3.12 29.66
CA HIS A 182 -7.82 3.86 29.42
C HIS A 182 -8.85 2.93 28.78
N ASP A 183 -9.70 2.33 29.62
CA ASP A 183 -10.92 1.68 29.14
C ASP A 183 -12.02 2.74 29.04
N GLY A 184 -12.81 2.65 27.98
CA GLY A 184 -13.81 3.64 27.57
C GLY A 184 -15.00 3.85 28.52
N ASP A 185 -14.97 3.40 29.78
CA ASP A 185 -15.99 3.73 30.77
C ASP A 185 -15.45 3.65 32.22
N SER A 186 -15.58 4.76 32.95
CA SER A 186 -15.57 4.93 34.42
C SER A 186 -14.25 4.82 35.24
N GLY A 187 -13.95 5.91 35.97
CA GLY A 187 -13.32 5.85 37.30
C GLY A 187 -11.86 6.30 37.41
N PHE A 188 -11.62 7.46 38.04
CA PHE A 188 -10.30 7.84 38.55
C PHE A 188 -9.98 6.97 39.77
N VAL A 189 -8.96 6.12 39.70
CA VAL A 189 -8.33 5.52 40.90
C VAL A 189 -7.00 6.21 41.12
N GLU A 190 -6.99 7.14 42.06
CA GLU A 190 -5.76 7.73 42.61
C GLU A 190 -5.04 6.66 43.45
N MET A 191 -4.03 6.01 42.90
CA MET A 191 -3.03 5.33 43.73
C MET A 191 -1.96 6.34 44.11
N ASN A 192 -2.12 6.93 45.29
CA ASN A 192 -1.07 7.71 45.95
C ASN A 192 0.13 6.80 46.22
N ALA A 193 1.19 6.97 45.44
CA ALA A 193 2.54 6.56 45.81
C ALA A 193 3.33 7.82 46.19
N LEU A 194 3.32 8.14 47.48
CA LEU A 194 4.36 8.95 48.15
C LEU A 194 4.61 8.19 49.47
N GLY A 195 5.79 7.69 49.81
CA GLY A 195 7.10 8.33 49.67
C GLY A 195 7.51 8.84 51.06
N LEU A 196 8.31 8.01 51.76
CA LEU A 196 9.29 8.32 52.81
C LEU A 196 9.02 9.52 53.77
N GLY A 197 8.78 9.17 55.04
CA GLY A 197 8.90 10.00 56.24
C GLY A 197 8.88 9.13 57.49
#